data_AF-A0A533ULB2-F1
#
_entry.id   AF-A0A533ULB2-F1
#
_cell.length_a   1.000
_cell.length_b   1.000
_cell.length_c   1.000
_cell.angle_alpha   90.00
_cell.angle_beta   90.00
_cell.angle_gamma   90.00
#
_symmetry.space_group_name_H-M   'P 1'
#
loop_
_entity.id
_entity.type
_entity.pdbx_description
1 polymer ?
#
loop_
_entity_poly.entity_id
_entity_poly.type
_entity_poly.pdbx_seq_one_letter_code
_entity_poly.pdbx_strand_id
1 'polypeptide(L)'
;MAFEFLAQNSIFYVLIAWVIVFAVAKASKLDKHGFEIKPYSLTYKNHNVQLILTKVLNRTQRATRIFSNTSVVLGFVMMGIAFWYLISNLSNFFVKPESFAEMTVLIPG
;
A
#
# COMPACT_ATOMS: atom_id res chain seq x y z
N MET A 1 20.41 3.43 -36.41
CA MET A 1 20.85 3.98 -35.10
C MET A 1 19.77 4.73 -34.32
N ALA A 2 19.44 6.01 -34.57
CA ALA A 2 18.49 6.74 -33.71
C ALA A 2 17.05 6.19 -33.72
N PHE A 3 16.54 5.78 -34.88
CA PHE A 3 15.20 5.16 -35.01
C PHE A 3 15.13 3.73 -34.44
N GLU A 4 16.23 2.98 -34.47
CA GLU A 4 16.30 1.64 -33.88
C GLU A 4 16.26 1.70 -32.34
N PHE A 5 16.93 2.69 -31.74
CA PHE A 5 16.85 2.94 -30.30
C PHE A 5 15.44 3.30 -29.84
N LEU A 6 14.67 4.04 -30.66
CA LEU A 6 13.27 4.33 -30.38
C LEU A 6 12.38 3.09 -30.49
N ALA A 7 12.68 2.18 -31.43
CA ALA A 7 11.90 0.98 -31.69
C ALA A 7 12.20 -0.21 -30.77
N GLN A 8 13.37 -0.23 -30.10
CA GLN A 8 13.75 -1.34 -29.21
C GLN A 8 13.32 -1.13 -27.75
N ASN A 9 12.92 0.10 -27.40
CA ASN A 9 12.65 0.51 -26.02
C ASN A 9 11.15 0.74 -25.80
N SER A 10 10.55 -0.10 -24.94
CA SER A 10 9.13 -0.05 -24.59
C SER A 10 8.66 1.32 -24.06
N ILE A 11 9.56 2.08 -23.44
CA ILE A 11 9.28 3.41 -22.90
C ILE A 11 8.86 4.43 -23.98
N PHE A 12 9.44 4.36 -25.18
CA PHE A 12 9.09 5.30 -26.25
C PHE A 12 7.71 4.99 -26.83
N TYR A 13 7.32 3.72 -26.92
CA TYR A 13 5.96 3.34 -27.32
C TYR A 13 4.92 3.84 -26.33
N VAL A 14 5.20 3.75 -25.03
CA VAL A 14 4.30 4.27 -23.98
C VAL A 14 4.18 5.80 -24.09
N LEU A 15 5.28 6.51 -24.35
CA LEU A 15 5.27 7.96 -24.57
C LEU A 15 4.46 8.36 -25.81
N ILE A 16 4.66 7.67 -26.94
CA ILE A 16 3.90 7.94 -28.18
C ILE A 16 2.40 7.66 -27.97
N ALA A 17 2.06 6.55 -27.31
CA ALA A 17 0.68 6.24 -26.95
C ALA A 17 0.05 7.35 -26.09
N TRP A 18 0.79 7.87 -25.10
CA TRP A 18 0.32 8.99 -24.27
C TRP A 18 0.11 10.28 -25.05
N VAL A 19 0.99 10.60 -26.01
CA VAL A 19 0.83 11.76 -26.90
C VAL A 19 -0.44 11.63 -27.74
N ILE A 20 -0.72 10.44 -28.29
CA ILE A 20 -1.94 10.18 -29.06
C ILE A 20 -3.18 10.32 -28.18
N VAL A 21 -3.19 9.70 -26.98
CA VAL A 21 -4.32 9.80 -26.04
C VAL A 21 -4.57 11.26 -25.65
N PHE A 22 -3.53 12.04 -25.38
CA PHE A 22 -3.66 13.45 -25.03
C PHE A 22 -4.19 14.30 -26.19
N ALA A 23 -3.72 14.06 -27.42
CA ALA A 23 -4.18 14.75 -28.62
C ALA A 23 -5.66 14.47 -28.90
N VAL A 24 -6.08 13.20 -28.82
CA VAL A 24 -7.49 12.79 -28.98
C VAL A 24 -8.36 13.41 -27.88
N ALA A 25 -7.91 13.36 -26.62
CA ALA A 25 -8.65 13.91 -25.50
C ALA A 25 -8.88 15.43 -25.63
N LYS A 26 -7.87 16.16 -26.11
CA LYS A 26 -7.94 17.60 -26.37
C LYS A 26 -8.82 17.92 -27.59
N ALA A 27 -8.73 17.13 -28.66
CA ALA A 27 -9.56 17.30 -29.86
C ALA A 27 -11.05 17.06 -29.57
N SER A 28 -11.37 16.02 -28.80
CA SER A 28 -12.73 15.68 -28.38
C SER A 28 -13.28 16.60 -27.27
N LYS A 29 -12.51 17.59 -26.80
CA LYS A 29 -12.90 18.51 -25.71
C LYS A 29 -13.45 17.72 -24.51
N LEU A 30 -12.78 16.64 -24.12
CA LEU A 30 -13.19 15.81 -22.98
C LEU A 30 -13.23 16.61 -21.68
N ASP A 31 -12.45 17.71 -21.60
CA ASP A 31 -12.53 18.71 -20.53
C ASP A 31 -13.95 19.27 -20.33
N LYS A 32 -14.72 19.42 -21.41
CA LYS A 32 -16.11 19.92 -21.35
C LYS A 32 -17.12 18.85 -20.92
N HIS A 33 -16.72 17.58 -20.93
CA HIS A 33 -17.56 16.43 -20.60
C HIS A 33 -17.25 15.88 -19.20
N GLY A 34 -16.47 16.60 -18.38
CA GLY A 34 -16.17 16.24 -16.99
C GLY A 34 -14.88 15.42 -16.82
N PHE A 35 -14.06 15.27 -17.86
CA PHE A 35 -12.71 14.73 -17.70
C PHE A 35 -11.74 15.84 -17.30
N GLU A 36 -10.83 15.55 -16.39
CA GLU A 36 -9.68 16.41 -16.09
C GLU A 36 -8.45 15.80 -16.77
N ILE A 37 -7.91 16.50 -17.76
CA ILE A 37 -6.74 16.06 -18.50
C ILE A 37 -5.48 16.67 -17.85
N LYS A 38 -4.64 15.82 -17.26
CA LYS A 38 -3.30 16.17 -16.76
C LYS A 38 -2.23 15.40 -17.54
N PRO A 39 -0.98 15.90 -17.60
CA PRO A 39 0.12 15.10 -18.13
C PRO A 39 0.18 13.76 -17.39
N TYR A 40 0.11 12.64 -18.12
CA TYR A 40 0.12 11.26 -17.59
C TYR A 40 -1.10 10.85 -16.73
N SER A 41 -2.17 11.65 -16.69
CA SER A 41 -3.36 11.30 -15.93
C SER A 41 -4.61 11.80 -16.64
N LEU A 42 -5.52 10.88 -16.94
CA LEU A 42 -6.85 11.17 -17.46
C LEU A 42 -7.87 10.70 -16.42
N THR A 43 -8.53 11.63 -15.73
CA THR A 43 -9.51 11.29 -14.68
C THR A 43 -10.90 11.78 -15.05
N TYR A 44 -11.92 10.95 -14.85
CA TYR A 44 -13.31 11.35 -15.02
C TYR A 44 -13.90 11.80 -13.70
N LYS A 45 -14.40 13.04 -13.63
CA LYS A 45 -15.10 13.56 -12.45
C LYS A 45 -16.60 13.32 -12.60
N ASN A 46 -17.09 12.28 -11.95
CA ASN A 46 -18.52 12.07 -11.78
C ASN A 46 -18.98 12.68 -10.45
N HIS A 47 -19.78 13.75 -10.51
CA HIS A 47 -20.29 14.45 -9.33
C HIS A 47 -21.11 13.53 -8.41
N ASN A 48 -21.89 12.60 -8.97
CA ASN A 48 -22.68 11.65 -8.19
C ASN A 48 -21.80 10.69 -7.41
N VAL A 49 -20.73 10.18 -8.04
CA VAL A 49 -19.75 9.30 -7.37
C VAL A 49 -19.03 10.08 -6.27
N GLN A 50 -18.62 11.32 -6.53
CA GLN A 50 -17.97 12.17 -5.54
C GLN A 50 -18.89 12.45 -4.34
N LEU A 51 -20.18 12.72 -4.56
CA LEU A 51 -21.17 12.90 -3.49
C LEU A 51 -21.33 11.63 -2.65
N ILE A 52 -21.43 10.45 -3.28
CA ILE A 52 -21.53 9.17 -2.58
C ILE A 52 -20.27 8.91 -1.75
N LEU A 53 -19.08 9.08 -2.34
CA LEU A 53 -17.80 8.92 -1.64
C LEU A 53 -17.71 9.88 -0.46
N THR A 54 -18.10 11.14 -0.63
CA THR A 54 -18.06 12.13 0.45
C THR A 54 -19.06 11.79 1.55
N LYS A 55 -20.26 11.29 1.22
CA LYS A 55 -21.26 10.85 2.20
C LYS A 55 -20.78 9.64 2.99
N VAL A 56 -20.17 8.66 2.31
CA VAL A 56 -19.57 7.49 2.96
C VAL A 56 -18.41 7.92 3.85
N LEU A 57 -17.50 8.76 3.34
CA LEU A 57 -16.36 9.27 4.09
C LEU A 57 -16.80 10.01 5.35
N ASN A 58 -17.79 10.91 5.26
CA ASN A 58 -18.33 11.63 6.43
C ASN A 58 -18.96 10.67 7.45
N ARG A 59 -19.60 9.59 6.97
CA ARG A 59 -20.18 8.57 7.86
C ARG A 59 -19.10 7.71 8.53
N THR A 60 -18.02 7.37 7.83
CA THR A 60 -16.93 6.54 8.35
C THR A 60 -15.85 7.33 9.07
N GLN A 61 -15.80 8.66 8.93
CA GLN A 61 -14.76 9.53 9.47
C GLN A 61 -14.52 9.30 10.97
N ARG A 62 -15.60 9.14 11.75
CA ARG A 62 -15.50 8.86 13.18
C ARG A 62 -14.84 7.50 13.45
N ALA A 63 -15.22 6.47 12.70
CA ALA A 63 -14.64 5.14 12.82
C ALA A 63 -13.16 5.13 12.41
N THR A 64 -12.81 5.79 11.29
CA THR A 64 -11.42 5.92 10.83
C THR A 64 -10.55 6.66 11.84
N ARG A 65 -11.08 7.73 12.47
CA ARG A 65 -10.33 8.47 13.50
C ARG A 65 -10.06 7.64 14.74
N ILE A 66 -11.06 6.88 15.22
CA ILE A 66 -10.90 5.98 16.36
C ILE A 66 -9.89 4.88 16.00
N PHE A 67 -10.06 4.22 14.86
CA PHE A 67 -9.15 3.19 14.38
C PHE A 67 -7.70 3.71 14.27
N SER A 68 -7.49 4.90 13.70
CA SER A 68 -6.16 5.50 13.57
C SER A 68 -5.54 5.77 14.94
N ASN A 69 -6.28 6.35 15.88
CA ASN A 69 -5.73 6.63 17.21
C ASN A 69 -5.41 5.33 17.97
N THR A 70 -6.33 4.36 17.94
CA THR A 70 -6.17 3.08 18.62
C THR A 70 -5.03 2.26 18.02
N SER A 71 -4.92 2.21 16.69
CA SER A 71 -3.84 1.47 16.02
C SER A 71 -2.46 2.03 16.32
N VAL A 72 -2.31 3.36 16.41
CA VAL A 72 -1.05 3.99 16.81
C VAL A 72 -0.67 3.57 18.24
N VAL A 73 -1.60 3.66 19.20
CA VAL A 73 -1.36 3.25 20.59
C VAL A 73 -1.02 1.76 20.68
N LEU A 74 -1.77 0.91 19.98
CA LEU A 74 -1.49 -0.53 19.91
C LEU A 74 -0.11 -0.82 19.33
N GLY A 75 0.34 -0.06 18.33
CA GLY A 75 1.68 -0.18 17.77
C GLY A 75 2.77 0.06 18.80
N PHE A 76 2.65 1.10 19.63
CA PHE A 76 3.60 1.36 20.72
C PHE A 76 3.59 0.27 21.79
N VAL A 77 2.41 -0.24 22.15
CA VAL A 77 2.28 -1.36 23.10
C VAL A 77 2.98 -2.61 22.55
N MET A 78 2.71 -2.97 21.30
CA MET A 78 3.35 -4.11 20.63
C MET A 78 4.86 -3.94 20.53
N MET A 79 5.35 -2.73 20.29
CA MET A 79 6.78 -2.43 20.29
C MET A 79 7.41 -2.71 21.66
N GLY A 80 6.75 -2.28 22.75
CA GLY A 80 7.21 -2.58 24.11
C GLY A 80 7.25 -4.08 24.43
N ILE A 81 6.21 -4.81 24.02
CA ILE A 81 6.16 -6.28 24.17
C ILE A 81 7.29 -6.94 23.37
N ALA A 82 7.55 -6.48 22.15
CA ALA A 82 8.64 -7.01 21.32
C ALA A 82 10.01 -6.81 21.97
N PHE A 83 10.27 -5.62 22.51
CA PHE A 83 11.52 -5.36 23.25
C PHE A 83 11.65 -6.25 24.49
N TRP A 84 10.58 -6.39 25.27
CA TRP A 84 10.56 -7.29 26.42
C TRP A 84 10.84 -8.74 26.01
N TYR A 85 10.20 -9.22 24.95
CA TYR A 85 10.42 -10.56 24.41
C TYR A 85 11.88 -10.76 23.97
N LEU A 86 12.47 -9.81 23.24
CA LEU A 86 13.86 -9.88 22.81
C LEU A 86 14.82 -9.93 24.00
N ILE A 87 14.62 -9.06 25.01
CA ILE A 87 15.46 -9.04 26.22
C ILE A 87 15.32 -10.34 27.00
N SER A 88 14.10 -10.87 27.15
CA SER A 88 13.85 -12.12 27.86
C SER A 88 14.51 -13.32 27.16
N ASN A 89 14.38 -13.42 25.84
CA ASN A 89 15.04 -14.48 25.06
C ASN A 89 16.56 -14.34 25.10
N LEU A 90 17.07 -13.12 24.99
CA LEU A 90 18.51 -12.85 25.08
C LEU A 90 19.05 -13.24 26.45
N SER A 91 18.33 -12.90 27.53
CA SER A 91 18.71 -13.29 28.90
C SER A 91 18.72 -14.80 29.06
N ASN A 92 17.68 -15.49 28.57
CA ASN A 92 17.57 -16.95 28.62
C ASN A 92 18.63 -17.66 27.77
N PHE A 93 19.13 -17.03 26.70
CA PHE A 93 20.23 -17.59 25.88
C PHE A 93 21.54 -17.71 26.67
N PHE A 94 21.81 -16.78 27.61
CA PHE A 94 23.02 -16.79 28.42
C PHE A 94 22.90 -17.60 29.72
N VAL A 95 21.68 -18.00 30.10
CA VAL A 95 21.45 -18.90 31.24
C VAL A 95 21.50 -20.34 30.74
N LYS A 96 22.53 -21.10 31.17
CA LYS A 96 22.60 -22.54 30.88
C LYS A 96 21.41 -23.24 31.57
N PRO A 97 20.68 -24.13 30.88
CA PRO A 97 19.70 -24.99 31.55
C PRO A 97 20.45 -25.86 32.57
N GLU A 98 20.11 -25.76 33.86
CA GLU A 98 20.78 -26.55 34.92
C GLU A 98 20.39 -28.04 34.89
N SER A 99 19.47 -28.45 34.04
CA SER A 99 19.26 -29.86 33.72
C SER A 99 18.64 -30.00 32.33
N PHE A 100 19.33 -30.74 31.46
CA PHE A 100 18.67 -31.40 30.33
C PHE A 100 17.69 -32.40 30.93
N ALA A 101 16.41 -32.05 31.00
CA ALA A 101 15.37 -33.07 31.06
C ALA A 101 15.37 -33.73 29.68
N GLU A 102 16.14 -34.80 29.53
CA GLU A 102 16.00 -35.73 28.40
C GLU A 102 14.55 -36.21 28.43
N MET A 103 13.69 -35.54 27.66
CA MET A 103 12.39 -36.10 27.29
C MET A 103 12.71 -37.26 26.36
N THR A 104 13.04 -38.41 26.95
CA THR A 104 13.09 -39.68 26.25
C THR A 104 11.72 -39.84 25.58
N VAL A 105 11.70 -39.76 24.26
CA VAL A 105 10.47 -39.98 23.51
C VAL A 105 10.13 -41.45 23.68
N LEU A 106 9.24 -41.75 24.61
CA LEU A 106 8.57 -43.05 24.65
C LEU A 106 7.63 -43.07 23.44
N ILE A 107 8.12 -43.57 22.31
CA ILE A 107 7.27 -44.00 21.20
C ILE A 107 6.77 -45.39 21.58
N PRO A 108 5.51 -45.56 22.03
CA PRO A 108 4.96 -46.90 22.20
C PRO A 108 4.79 -47.53 20.82
N GLY A 109 5.41 -48.70 20.63
CA GLY A 109 5.10 -49.64 19.55
C GLY A 109 3.84 -50.44 19.87
#